data_AF-A0A3D1NR16-F1
#
_entry.id   AF-A0A3D1NR16-F1
#
_cell.length_a   1.000
_cell.length_b   1.000
_cell.length_c   1.000
_cell.angle_alpha   90.00
_cell.angle_beta   90.00
_cell.angle_gamma   90.00
#
_symmetry.space_group_name_H-M   'P 1'
#
loop_
_entity.id
_entity.type
_entity.pdbx_description
1 polymer ?
#
loop_
_entity_poly.entity_id
_entity_poly.type
_entity_poly.pdbx_seq_one_letter_code
_entity_poly.pdbx_strand_id
1 'polypeptide(L)'
;MREIKFRGKRLDNGEWIVGSYIEAENRDRSIAHQIVPYKSGGVVREVDPATVGQYTGLNDNNGKEIYEDDIINYVYCGFDRRGAVRYENKLCGFDFIDKEGMITIISSYEARTYCIIGNIHDNPELLKGGGQ
;
A
#
# COMPACT_ATOMS: atom_id res chain seq x y z
N MET A 1 20.09 -5.38 -0.36
CA MET A 1 19.54 -4.40 0.60
C MET A 1 18.13 -4.06 0.11
N ARG A 2 17.12 -4.09 0.98
CA ARG A 2 15.73 -3.77 0.62
C ARG A 2 15.49 -2.27 0.80
N GLU A 3 14.78 -1.65 -0.12
CA GLU A 3 14.32 -0.27 0.02
C GLU A 3 13.17 -0.19 1.05
N ILE A 4 13.30 0.73 2.01
CA ILE A 4 12.29 0.97 3.04
C ILE A 4 11.67 2.34 2.77
N LYS A 5 10.41 2.31 2.36
CA LYS A 5 9.66 3.45 1.86
C LYS A 5 8.22 3.35 2.28
N PHE A 6 7.63 4.48 2.65
CA PHE A 6 6.26 4.57 3.11
C PHE A 6 5.51 5.63 2.31
N ARG A 7 4.19 5.47 2.24
CA ARG A 7 3.28 6.50 1.76
C ARG A 7 2.17 6.75 2.78
N GLY A 8 1.54 7.91 2.73
CA GLY A 8 0.33 8.23 3.51
C GLY A 8 -0.39 9.44 2.91
N LYS A 9 -1.69 9.57 3.17
CA LYS A 9 -2.47 10.76 2.81
C LYS A 9 -2.25 11.85 3.83
N ARG A 10 -1.90 13.05 3.36
CA ARG A 10 -1.66 14.21 4.23
C ARG A 10 -2.96 14.67 4.88
N LEU A 11 -2.89 15.04 6.16
CA LEU A 11 -4.06 15.58 6.87
C LEU A 11 -4.49 16.96 6.38
N ASP A 12 -3.59 17.74 5.78
CA ASP A 12 -3.84 19.12 5.39
C ASP A 12 -4.60 19.24 4.05
N ASN A 13 -4.43 18.31 3.11
CA ASN A 13 -5.06 18.38 1.80
C ASN A 13 -5.48 17.04 1.19
N GLY A 14 -5.28 15.92 1.88
CA GLY A 14 -5.65 14.58 1.41
C GLY A 14 -4.77 14.02 0.28
N GLU A 15 -3.74 14.73 -0.18
CA GLU A 15 -2.83 14.22 -1.19
C GLU A 15 -1.89 13.15 -0.61
N TRP A 16 -1.51 12.19 -1.44
CA TRP A 16 -0.48 11.21 -1.09
C TRP A 16 0.91 11.85 -1.01
N ILE A 17 1.66 11.50 0.03
CA ILE A 17 3.08 11.82 0.17
C ILE A 17 3.87 10.55 0.42
N VAL A 18 5.13 10.54 -0.02
CA VAL A 18 6.00 9.37 0.02
C VAL A 18 7.33 9.75 0.67
N GLY A 19 7.84 8.90 1.54
CA GLY A 19 9.06 9.17 2.30
C GLY A 19 9.31 8.20 3.45
N SER A 20 10.12 8.63 4.41
CA SER A 20 10.35 7.91 5.66
C SER A 20 9.21 8.19 6.63
N TYR A 21 8.64 7.14 7.22
CA TYR A 21 7.61 7.24 8.24
C TYR A 21 8.23 7.41 9.63
N ILE A 22 7.68 8.34 10.41
CA ILE A 22 8.05 8.59 11.80
C ILE A 22 6.80 8.77 12.65
N GLU A 23 6.87 8.26 13.87
CA GLU A 23 5.93 8.56 14.95
C GLU A 23 6.61 9.52 15.92
N ALA A 24 5.94 10.61 16.27
CA ALA A 24 6.47 11.63 17.16
C ALA A 24 5.43 11.99 18.22
N GLU A 25 5.84 12.04 19.48
CA GLU A 25 4.98 12.51 20.57
C GLU A 25 4.86 14.04 20.54
N ASN A 26 3.63 14.53 20.47
CA ASN A 26 3.31 15.95 20.61
C ASN A 26 3.39 16.40 22.07
N ARG A 27 3.39 17.72 22.30
CA ARG A 27 3.41 18.30 23.66
C ARG A 27 2.23 17.86 24.54
N ASP A 28 1.10 17.55 23.93
CA ASP A 28 -0.11 17.07 24.60
C ASP A 28 -0.13 15.55 24.80
N ARG A 29 0.97 14.85 24.49
CA ARG A 29 1.14 13.38 24.52
C ARG A 29 0.36 12.61 23.45
N SER A 30 -0.27 13.28 22.49
CA SER A 30 -0.78 12.61 21.30
C SER A 30 0.39 12.16 20.41
N ILE A 31 0.20 11.09 19.62
CA ILE A 31 1.19 10.64 18.65
C ILE A 31 0.85 11.22 17.28
N ALA A 32 1.77 12.02 16.74
CA ALA A 32 1.73 12.47 15.36
C ALA A 32 2.35 11.41 14.44
N HIS A 33 1.67 11.15 13.33
CA HIS A 33 2.11 10.27 12.27
C HIS A 33 2.60 11.11 11.10
N GLN A 34 3.87 11.01 10.74
CA GLN A 34 4.49 11.92 9.79
C GLN A 34 5.28 11.19 8.70
N ILE A 35 5.29 11.79 7.51
CA ILE A 35 6.16 11.38 6.40
C ILE A 35 7.20 12.47 6.14
N VAL A 36 8.48 12.07 6.19
CA VAL A 36 9.63 12.88 5.81
C VAL A 36 9.95 12.62 4.33
N PRO A 37 9.71 13.57 3.42
CA PRO A 37 9.92 13.35 1.99
C PRO A 37 11.40 13.15 1.66
N TYR A 38 11.72 12.30 0.68
CA TYR A 38 13.11 12.11 0.24
C TYR A 38 13.70 13.30 -0.54
N LYS A 39 12.84 14.19 -1.03
CA LYS A 39 13.28 15.40 -1.72
C LYS A 39 13.96 16.33 -0.72
N SER A 40 15.21 16.72 -0.99
CA SER A 40 15.92 17.72 -0.19
C SER A 40 15.12 19.01 -0.08
N GLY A 41 15.01 19.55 1.14
CA GLY A 41 14.16 20.70 1.45
C GLY A 41 12.66 20.39 1.46
N GLY A 42 12.27 19.12 1.32
CA GLY A 42 10.90 18.67 1.51
C GLY A 42 10.45 18.92 2.95
N VAL A 43 9.24 19.44 3.10
CA VAL A 43 8.69 19.72 4.42
C VAL A 43 8.01 18.45 4.95
N VAL A 44 8.31 18.10 6.19
CA VAL A 44 7.62 17.00 6.90
C VAL A 44 6.11 17.28 6.92
N ARG A 45 5.31 16.23 6.69
CA ARG A 45 3.85 16.33 6.68
C ARG A 45 3.26 15.31 7.63
N GLU A 46 2.29 15.73 8.42
CA GLU A 46 1.41 14.82 9.12
C GLU A 46 0.47 14.12 8.13
N VAL A 47 0.25 12.83 8.37
CA VAL A 47 -0.56 11.94 7.55
C VAL A 47 -1.59 11.23 8.39
N ASP A 48 -2.68 10.81 7.75
CA ASP A 48 -3.66 9.93 8.39
C ASP A 48 -3.00 8.57 8.66
N PRO A 49 -2.86 8.13 9.94
CA PRO A 49 -2.27 6.85 10.29
C PRO A 49 -2.95 5.66 9.61
N ALA A 50 -4.26 5.74 9.35
CA ALA A 50 -4.99 4.65 8.69
C ALA A 50 -4.54 4.43 7.23
N THR A 51 -3.89 5.42 6.62
CA THR A 51 -3.44 5.38 5.23
C THR A 51 -1.95 5.09 5.06
N VAL A 52 -1.23 4.96 6.18
CA VAL A 52 0.20 4.67 6.15
C VAL A 52 0.41 3.25 5.65
N GLY A 53 1.10 3.13 4.51
CA GLY A 53 1.41 1.84 3.90
C GLY A 53 2.88 1.73 3.51
N GLN A 54 3.49 0.58 3.80
CA GLN A 54 4.87 0.31 3.42
C GLN A 54 4.96 -0.19 1.97
N TYR A 55 6.02 0.22 1.27
CA TYR A 55 6.41 -0.36 0.00
C TYR A 55 6.81 -1.83 0.16
N THR A 56 6.20 -2.70 -0.64
CA THR A 56 6.43 -4.15 -0.61
C THR A 56 7.82 -4.57 -1.08
N GLY A 57 8.52 -3.70 -1.84
CA GLY A 57 9.74 -4.08 -2.56
C GLY A 57 9.49 -4.62 -3.96
N LEU A 58 8.23 -4.68 -4.41
CA LEU A 58 7.82 -5.20 -5.72
C LEU A 58 7.14 -4.12 -6.55
N ASN A 59 7.32 -4.21 -7.87
CA ASN A 59 6.61 -3.38 -8.84
C ASN A 59 5.58 -4.23 -9.59
N ASP A 60 4.48 -3.60 -9.99
CA ASP A 60 3.51 -4.20 -10.89
C ASP A 60 4.04 -4.29 -12.33
N ASN A 61 3.23 -4.84 -13.25
CA ASN A 61 3.61 -5.01 -14.66
C ASN A 61 3.88 -3.69 -15.41
N ASN A 62 3.41 -2.55 -14.87
CA ASN A 62 3.65 -1.22 -15.42
C ASN A 62 4.86 -0.52 -14.77
N GLY A 63 5.59 -1.22 -13.89
CA GLY A 63 6.71 -0.67 -13.15
C GLY A 63 6.30 0.23 -11.98
N LYS A 64 5.02 0.24 -11.59
CA LYS A 64 4.55 1.01 -10.44
C LYS A 64 4.82 0.24 -9.16
N GLU A 65 5.42 0.91 -8.19
CA GLU A 65 5.68 0.36 -6.86
C GLU A 65 4.37 -0.06 -6.16
N ILE A 66 4.36 -1.29 -5.64
CA ILE A 66 3.23 -1.85 -4.88
C ILE A 66 3.44 -1.55 -3.41
N TYR A 67 2.45 -0.93 -2.78
CA TYR A 67 2.40 -0.64 -1.35
C TYR A 67 1.32 -1.47 -0.67
N GLU A 68 1.38 -1.53 0.66
CA GLU A 68 0.21 -1.89 1.46
C GLU A 68 -1.02 -1.07 1.04
N ASP A 69 -2.18 -1.73 1.16
CA ASP A 69 -3.48 -1.19 0.77
C ASP A 69 -3.70 -0.98 -0.74
N ASP A 70 -2.70 -1.22 -1.60
CA ASP A 70 -2.97 -1.30 -3.04
C ASP A 70 -3.88 -2.49 -3.34
N ILE A 71 -4.80 -2.28 -4.27
CA ILE A 71 -5.68 -3.30 -4.82
C ILE A 71 -5.04 -3.76 -6.12
N ILE A 72 -4.67 -5.04 -6.17
CA ILE A 72 -4.03 -5.66 -7.32
C ILE A 72 -5.04 -6.53 -8.05
N ASN A 73 -4.99 -6.48 -9.38
CA ASN A 73 -5.58 -7.48 -10.26
C ASN A 73 -4.50 -8.49 -10.65
N TYR A 74 -4.67 -9.75 -10.29
CA TYR A 74 -3.83 -10.87 -10.68
C TYR A 74 -4.48 -11.64 -11.82
N VAL A 75 -3.82 -11.66 -12.98
CA VAL A 75 -4.28 -12.41 -14.16
C VAL A 75 -3.26 -13.48 -14.53
N TYR A 76 -3.58 -14.74 -14.29
CA TYR A 76 -2.70 -15.86 -14.61
C TYR A 76 -3.51 -17.08 -15.04
N CYS A 77 -3.16 -17.69 -16.18
CA CYS A 77 -3.76 -18.95 -16.65
C CYS A 77 -5.31 -18.99 -16.63
N GLY A 78 -5.97 -17.86 -16.92
CA GLY A 78 -7.44 -17.75 -16.93
C GLY A 78 -8.08 -17.42 -15.56
N PHE A 79 -7.29 -17.31 -14.50
CA PHE A 79 -7.73 -16.74 -13.23
C PHE A 79 -7.64 -15.22 -13.29
N ASP A 80 -8.74 -14.54 -12.94
CA ASP A 80 -8.81 -13.09 -12.74
C ASP A 80 -9.26 -12.84 -11.30
N ARG A 81 -8.33 -12.40 -10.45
CA ARG A 81 -8.57 -12.17 -9.03
C ARG A 81 -8.17 -10.78 -8.61
N ARG A 82 -8.93 -10.22 -7.68
CA ARG A 82 -8.67 -8.91 -7.09
C ARG A 82 -8.58 -9.03 -5.59
N GLY A 83 -7.65 -8.30 -5.00
CA GLY A 83 -7.57 -8.19 -3.57
C GLY A 83 -6.61 -7.10 -3.12
N ALA A 84 -6.63 -6.83 -1.82
CA ALA A 84 -5.81 -5.78 -1.21
C ALA A 84 -4.51 -6.38 -0.68
N VAL A 85 -3.41 -5.65 -0.88
CA VAL A 85 -2.08 -6.00 -0.34
C VAL A 85 -2.04 -5.76 1.15
N ARG A 86 -1.55 -6.75 1.90
CA ARG A 86 -1.46 -6.76 3.36
C ARG A 86 -0.17 -7.45 3.81
N TYR A 87 0.36 -7.02 4.94
CA TYR A 87 1.37 -7.81 5.64
C TYR A 87 0.71 -8.99 6.37
N GLU A 88 1.08 -10.21 6.03
CA GLU A 88 0.61 -11.42 6.69
C GLU A 88 1.68 -11.95 7.65
N ASN A 89 1.41 -11.83 8.94
CA ASN A 89 2.33 -12.23 10.01
C ASN A 89 2.71 -13.70 9.94
N LYS A 90 1.81 -14.59 9.52
CA LYS A 90 2.09 -16.04 9.43
C LYS A 90 3.05 -16.39 8.29
N LEU A 91 3.06 -15.57 7.23
CA LEU A 91 3.90 -15.76 6.06
C LEU A 91 5.15 -14.85 6.09
N CYS A 92 5.22 -13.95 7.08
CA CYS A 92 6.31 -12.99 7.26
C CYS A 92 6.53 -12.12 6.01
N GLY A 93 5.47 -11.81 5.28
CA GLY A 93 5.53 -11.21 3.95
C GLY A 93 4.36 -10.31 3.63
N PHE A 94 4.49 -9.55 2.54
CA PHE A 94 3.36 -8.90 1.90
C PHE A 94 2.70 -9.90 0.97
N ASP A 95 1.37 -10.00 1.05
CA ASP A 95 0.53 -10.89 0.25
C ASP A 95 -0.74 -10.12 -0.13
N PHE A 96 -1.51 -10.59 -1.13
CA PHE A 96 -2.82 -9.99 -1.40
C PHE A 96 -3.94 -10.93 -0.95
N ILE A 97 -4.99 -10.35 -0.38
CA ILE A 97 -6.14 -11.06 0.16
C ILE A 97 -7.36 -10.69 -0.68
N ASP A 98 -7.98 -11.70 -1.32
CA ASP A 98 -9.19 -11.50 -2.10
C ASP A 98 -10.45 -11.34 -1.21
N LYS A 99 -11.60 -11.04 -1.84
CA LYS A 99 -12.86 -10.78 -1.11
C LYS A 99 -13.38 -12.01 -0.35
N GLU A 100 -12.98 -13.21 -0.77
CA GLU A 100 -13.28 -14.48 -0.10
C GLU A 100 -12.31 -14.76 1.07
N GLY A 101 -11.30 -13.93 1.28
CA GLY A 101 -10.29 -14.11 2.32
C GLY A 101 -9.18 -15.10 1.93
N MET A 102 -9.09 -15.48 0.65
CA MET A 102 -7.98 -16.31 0.17
C MET A 102 -6.73 -15.45 0.05
N ILE A 103 -5.66 -15.93 0.67
CA ILE A 103 -4.33 -15.31 0.64
C ILE A 103 -3.58 -15.88 -0.56
N THR A 104 -3.04 -15.00 -1.40
CA THR A 104 -2.13 -15.37 -2.48
C THR A 104 -0.78 -14.71 -2.26
N ILE A 105 0.28 -15.52 -2.29
CA ILE A 105 1.64 -15.04 -2.10
C ILE A 105 2.04 -14.19 -3.29
N ILE A 106 2.48 -12.95 -3.04
CA ILE A 106 3.05 -12.12 -4.11
C ILE A 106 4.55 -12.35 -4.22
N SER A 107 5.03 -12.49 -5.46
CA SER A 107 6.45 -12.74 -5.72
C SER A 107 6.96 -11.94 -6.91
N SER A 108 8.25 -11.63 -6.92
CA SER A 108 8.89 -10.96 -8.05
C SER A 108 8.85 -11.77 -9.35
N TYR A 109 8.74 -13.11 -9.25
CA TYR A 109 8.61 -13.99 -10.42
C TYR A 109 7.32 -13.74 -11.20
N GLU A 110 6.25 -13.39 -10.48
CA GLU A 110 4.93 -13.11 -11.02
C GLU A 110 4.64 -11.61 -11.14
N ALA A 111 5.62 -10.72 -10.95
CA ALA A 111 5.41 -9.28 -11.00
C ALA A 111 4.68 -8.80 -12.28
N ARG A 112 4.88 -9.49 -13.40
CA ARG A 112 4.24 -9.21 -14.70
C ARG A 112 2.75 -9.57 -14.77
N THR A 113 2.23 -10.33 -13.82
CA THR A 113 0.82 -10.72 -13.77
C THR A 113 0.01 -9.83 -12.83
N TYR A 114 0.67 -8.93 -12.09
CA TYR A 114 0.05 -7.97 -11.18
C TYR A 114 -0.17 -6.63 -11.88
N CYS A 115 -1.38 -6.09 -11.77
CA CYS A 115 -1.69 -4.71 -12.14
C CYS A 115 -2.31 -4.00 -10.94
N ILE A 116 -1.77 -2.86 -10.51
CA ILE A 116 -2.43 -2.03 -9.50
C ILE A 116 -3.64 -1.37 -10.15
N ILE A 117 -4.83 -1.61 -9.61
CA ILE A 117 -6.10 -1.06 -10.11
C ILE A 117 -6.69 0.03 -9.21
N GLY A 118 -6.14 0.24 -8.01
CA GLY A 118 -6.55 1.26 -7.06
C GLY A 118 -5.93 0.99 -5.68
N ASN A 119 -6.46 1.63 -4.65
CA ASN A 119 -6.15 1.30 -3.25
C ASN A 119 -7.43 1.40 -2.40
N ILE A 120 -7.45 0.81 -1.21
CA ILE A 120 -8.68 0.77 -0.39
C ILE A 120 -9.15 2.16 0.08
N HIS A 121 -8.25 3.14 0.11
CA HIS A 121 -8.50 4.48 0.66
C HIS A 121 -9.10 5.43 -0.38
N ASP A 122 -8.74 5.27 -1.65
CA ASP A 122 -9.28 6.03 -2.78
C ASP A 122 -10.38 5.27 -3.53
N ASN A 123 -10.31 3.94 -3.53
CA ASN A 123 -11.14 3.06 -4.34
C ASN A 123 -11.74 1.88 -3.55
N PRO A 124 -12.39 2.11 -2.39
CA PRO A 124 -12.98 1.04 -1.58
C PRO A 124 -14.03 0.22 -2.34
N GLU A 125 -14.66 0.79 -3.37
CA GLU A 125 -15.62 0.12 -4.24
C GLU A 125 -15.02 -1.04 -5.06
N LEU A 126 -13.71 -1.02 -5.34
CA LEU A 126 -13.06 -2.06 -6.14
C LEU A 126 -13.01 -3.42 -5.43
N LEU A 127 -13.09 -3.43 -4.09
CA LEU A 127 -13.19 -4.66 -3.29
C LEU A 127 -14.64 -5.19 -3.17
N LYS A 128 -15.63 -4.34 -3.46
CA LYS A 128 -17.06 -4.69 -3.26
C LYS A 128 -17.66 -5.53 -4.37
N GLY A 129 -16.91 -5.82 -5.45
CA GLY A 129 -17.26 -6.76 -6.52
C GLY A 129 -18.73 -6.74 -6.96
N GLY A 130 -19.02 -6.04 -8.05
CA GLY A 130 -20.33 -6.00 -8.68
C GLY A 130 -20.98 -7.39 -8.77
N GLY A 131 -22.21 -7.47 -8.27
CA GLY A 131 -23.05 -8.64 -8.44
C GLY A 131 -23.26 -8.91 -9.93
N GLN A 132 -22.94 -10.13 -10.33
CA GLN A 132 -23.73 -10.87 -11.29
C GLN A 132 -24.35 -12.05 -10.57
#